data_AF-A0A971WAJ8-F1
#
_entry.id   AF-A0A971WAJ8-F1
#
_cell.length_a   1.000
_cell.length_b   1.000
_cell.length_c   1.000
_cell.angle_alpha   90.00
_cell.angle_beta   90.00
_cell.angle_gamma   90.00
#
_symmetry.space_group_name_H-M   'P 1'
#
loop_
_entity.id
_entity.type
_entity.pdbx_description
1 polymer ?
#
loop_
_entity_poly.entity_id
_entity_poly.type
_entity_poly.pdbx_seq_one_letter_code
_entity_poly.pdbx_strand_id
1 'polypeptide(L)' 'MAYTHDLAVHEKLELHELLTFKTVCAAKASMMQNQVQDAQLKGLLNQDISNARIQIQELQGLLQGTMQ' A
#
# COMPACT_ATOMS: atom_id res chain seq x y z
N MET A 1 -13.94 19.65 -22.38
CA MET A 1 -13.58 20.05 -21.01
C MET A 1 -13.52 18.77 -20.19
N ALA A 2 -12.32 18.29 -19.87
CA ALA A 2 -12.18 17.10 -19.03
C ALA A 2 -12.40 17.54 -17.59
N TYR A 3 -13.46 17.05 -16.96
CA TYR A 3 -13.67 17.27 -15.53
C TYR A 3 -12.64 16.43 -14.79
N THR A 4 -11.62 17.07 -14.20
CA THR A 4 -10.81 16.44 -13.17
C THR A 4 -11.72 16.18 -11.99
N HIS A 5 -12.15 14.93 -11.82
CA HIS A 5 -12.98 14.54 -10.69
C HIS A 5 -12.08 14.51 -9.45
N ASP A 6 -11.98 15.66 -8.78
CA ASP A 6 -11.34 15.73 -7.48
C ASP A 6 -12.10 14.81 -6.53
N LEU A 7 -11.36 13.90 -5.87
CA LEU A 7 -11.92 12.98 -4.90
C LEU A 7 -12.73 13.74 -3.86
N ALA A 8 -13.96 13.29 -3.62
CA ALA A 8 -14.79 13.78 -2.54
C ALA A 8 -14.13 13.49 -1.18
N VAL A 9 -14.57 14.20 -0.15
CA VAL A 9 -13.98 14.07 1.20
C VAL A 9 -14.02 12.63 1.72
N HIS A 10 -15.12 11.90 1.47
CA HIS A 10 -15.24 10.51 1.90
C HIS A 10 -14.28 9.58 1.14
N GLU A 11 -14.11 9.76 -0.17
CA GLU A 11 -13.17 8.97 -0.98
C GLU A 11 -11.72 9.20 -0.56
N LYS A 12 -11.34 10.46 -0.24
CA LYS A 12 -10.02 10.76 0.32
C LYS A 12 -9.81 10.08 1.68
N LEU A 13 -10.85 10.09 2.53
CA LEU A 13 -10.78 9.43 3.84
C LEU A 13 -10.60 7.91 3.67
N GLU A 14 -11.39 7.28 2.81
CA GLU A 14 -11.29 5.85 2.50
C GLU A 14 -9.91 5.48 1.95
N LEU A 15 -9.33 6.30 1.06
CA LEU A 15 -7.97 6.09 0.58
C LEU A 15 -6.92 6.26 1.69
N HIS A 16 -7.09 7.21 2.61
CA HIS A 16 -6.21 7.36 3.77
C HIS A 16 -6.30 6.16 4.72
N GLU A 17 -7.48 5.62 4.94
CA GLU A 17 -7.71 4.40 5.73
C GLU A 17 -7.02 3.21 5.06
N LEU A 18 -7.20 3.03 3.76
CA LEU A 18 -6.57 1.95 2.99
C LEU A 18 -5.04 2.07 2.98
N LEU A 19 -4.50 3.29 2.82
CA LEU A 19 -3.07 3.55 2.90
C LEU A 19 -2.50 3.20 4.28
N THR A 20 -3.21 3.60 5.34
CA THR A 20 -2.82 3.30 6.72
C THR A 20 -2.83 1.79 6.97
N PHE A 21 -3.91 1.12 6.56
CA PHE A 21 -4.04 -0.33 6.66
C PHE A 21 -2.89 -1.04 5.94
N LYS A 22 -2.60 -0.65 4.69
CA LYS A 22 -1.55 -1.29 3.90
C LYS A 22 -0.16 -1.07 4.50
N THR A 23 0.09 0.12 5.05
CA THR A 23 1.34 0.44 5.76
C THR A 23 1.54 -0.46 6.98
N VAL A 24 0.49 -0.68 7.77
CA VAL A 24 0.54 -1.61 8.91
C VAL A 24 0.82 -3.04 8.46
N CYS A 25 0.19 -3.50 7.39
CA CYS A 25 0.44 -4.84 6.83
C CYS A 25 1.90 -5.00 6.36
N ALA A 26 2.44 -4.03 5.63
CA ALA A 26 3.82 -4.04 5.17
C ALA A 26 4.82 -4.08 6.34
N ALA A 27 4.57 -3.30 7.40
CA ALA A 27 5.39 -3.29 8.61
C ALA A 27 5.36 -4.67 9.31
N LYS A 28 4.17 -5.26 9.48
CA LYS A 28 4.02 -6.60 10.07
C LYS A 28 4.75 -7.67 9.27
N ALA A 29 4.56 -7.70 7.95
CA ALA A 29 5.23 -8.64 7.06
C ALA A 29 6.76 -8.50 7.14
N SER A 30 7.26 -7.26 7.15
CA SER A 30 8.70 -6.96 7.28
C SER A 30 9.27 -7.42 8.62
N MET A 31 8.54 -7.24 9.72
CA MET A 31 8.96 -7.74 11.04
C MET A 31 8.99 -9.27 11.09
N MET A 32 7.95 -9.93 10.57
CA MET A 32 7.84 -11.39 10.56
C MET A 32 8.90 -12.04 9.67
N GLN A 33 9.22 -11.43 8.53
CA GLN A 33 10.22 -11.95 7.59
C GLN A 33 11.58 -12.23 8.26
N ASN A 34 11.98 -11.38 9.21
CA ASN A 34 13.24 -11.54 9.94
C ASN A 34 13.27 -12.76 10.87
N GLN A 35 12.09 -13.31 11.22
CA GLN A 35 11.95 -14.47 12.10
C GLN A 35 11.69 -15.78 11.33
N VAL A 36 11.38 -15.71 10.04
CA VAL A 36 11.07 -16.88 9.21
C VAL A 36 12.34 -17.57 8.74
N GLN A 37 12.45 -18.86 9.09
CA GLN A 37 13.55 -19.75 8.68
C GLN A 37 13.22 -20.52 7.39
N ASP A 38 11.94 -20.83 7.16
CA ASP A 38 11.49 -21.53 5.96
C ASP A 38 11.71 -20.64 4.72
N ALA A 39 12.49 -21.13 3.75
CA ALA A 39 12.89 -20.35 2.60
C ALA A 39 11.71 -20.02 1.66
N GLN A 40 10.74 -20.91 1.53
CA GLN A 40 9.58 -20.69 0.68
C GLN A 40 8.66 -19.63 1.28
N LEU A 41 8.38 -19.73 2.58
CA LEU A 41 7.59 -18.74 3.31
C LEU A 41 8.28 -17.36 3.32
N LYS A 42 9.61 -17.34 3.46
CA LYS A 42 10.39 -16.09 3.36
C LYS A 42 10.31 -15.48 1.96
N GLY A 43 10.27 -16.31 0.92
CA GLY A 43 10.03 -15.88 -0.46
C GLY A 43 8.65 -15.22 -0.64
N LEU A 44 7.60 -15.85 -0.11
CA LEU A 44 6.24 -15.29 -0.14
C LEU A 44 6.15 -13.94 0.59
N LEU A 45 6.77 -13.82 1.77
CA LEU A 45 6.81 -12.56 2.51
C LEU A 45 7.58 -11.46 1.76
N ASN A 46 8.70 -11.80 1.10
CA ASN A 46 9.43 -10.86 0.24
C ASN A 46 8.54 -10.30 -0.88
N GLN A 47 7.79 -11.18 -1.53
CA GLN A 47 6.89 -10.81 -2.61
C GLN A 47 5.76 -9.91 -2.09
N ASP A 48 5.15 -10.25 -0.96
CA ASP A 48 4.10 -9.43 -0.34
C ASP A 48 4.62 -8.05 0.07
N ILE A 49 5.80 -7.95 0.70
CA ILE A 49 6.43 -6.67 1.07
C ILE A 49 6.68 -5.81 -0.19
N SER A 50 7.19 -6.43 -1.26
CA SER A 50 7.48 -5.70 -2.51
C SER A 50 6.20 -5.17 -3.15
N ASN A 51 5.17 -6.00 -3.25
CA ASN A 51 3.85 -5.59 -3.76
C ASN A 51 3.22 -4.51 -2.88
N ALA A 52 3.35 -4.63 -1.55
CA ALA A 52 2.83 -3.66 -0.61
C ALA A 52 3.46 -2.27 -0.77
N ARG A 53 4.77 -2.21 -1.06
CA ARG A 53 5.46 -0.93 -1.32
C ARG A 53 4.94 -0.24 -2.58
N ILE A 54 4.72 -1.01 -3.66
CA ILE A 54 4.15 -0.49 -4.91
C ILE A 54 2.75 0.07 -4.64
N GLN A 55 1.89 -0.72 -3.98
CA GLN A 55 0.52 -0.32 -3.67
C GLN A 55 0.45 0.90 -2.73
N ILE A 56 1.39 1.03 -1.79
CA ILE A 56 1.49 2.24 -0.95
C ILE A 56 1.83 3.47 -1.79
N GLN A 57 2.77 3.35 -2.75
CA GLN A 57 3.12 4.46 -3.65
C GLN A 57 1.95 4.84 -4.56
N GLU A 58 1.22 3.86 -5.07
CA GLU A 58 0.00 4.07 -5.85
C GLU A 58 -1.06 4.82 -5.01
N LEU A 59 -1.37 4.36 -3.79
CA LEU A 59 -2.34 5.03 -2.92
C LEU A 59 -1.92 6.46 -2.56
N GLN A 60 -0.62 6.70 -2.34
CA GLN A 60 -0.09 8.05 -2.15
C GLN A 60 -0.25 8.92 -3.40
N GLY A 61 -0.04 8.34 -4.59
CA GLY A 61 -0.23 9.02 -5.86
C GLY A 61 -1.68 9.41 -6.12
N LEU A 62 -2.64 8.53 -5.78
CA LEU A 62 -4.07 8.84 -5.86
C LEU A 62 -4.44 10.00 -4.92
N LEU A 63 -3.98 9.97 -3.68
CA LEU A 63 -4.27 11.02 -2.69
C LEU A 63 -3.68 12.38 -3.07
N GLN A 64 -2.52 12.40 -3.74
CA GLN A 64 -1.86 13.61 -4.20
C GLN A 64 -2.38 14.11 -5.56
N GLY A 65 -3.23 13.34 -6.24
CA GLY A 65 -3.65 13.64 -7.61
C GLY A 65 -2.51 13.55 -8.63
N THR A 66 -1.46 12.79 -8.34
CA THR A 66 -0.24 12.67 -9.18
C THR A 66 -0.22 11.41 -10.04
N MET A 67 -1.14 10.47 -9.83
CA MET A 67 -1.45 9.43 -10.82
C MET A 67 -2.59 9.90 -11.74
N GLN A 68 -2.27 10.02 -13.03
CA GLN A 68 -3.23 10.23 -14.13
C GLN A 68 -3.49 8.92 -14.86
#